data_AF-A0A9D4JUQ6-F1
#
_entry.id   AF-A0A9D4JUQ6-F1
#
_cell.length_a   1.000
_cell.length_b   1.000
_cell.length_c   1.000
_cell.angle_alpha   90.00
_cell.angle_beta   90.00
_cell.angle_gamma   90.00
#
_symmetry.space_group_name_H-M   'P 1'
#
loop_
_entity.id
_entity.type
_entity.pdbx_description
1 polymer ?
#
loop_
_entity_poly.entity_id
_entity_poly.type
_entity_poly.pdbx_seq_one_letter_code
_entity_poly.pdbx_strand_id
1 'polypeptide(L)' 'MACRDLLEGIVWENRPPPSNWRPRGLLVAHLHEHRGPINRLAVCHDHSLFVTCSNDSQVQLW' A
#
# COMPACT_ATOMS: atom_id res chain seq x y z
N MET A 1 -20.92 10.31 3.70
CA MET A 1 -21.28 9.21 4.60
C MET A 1 -20.98 7.91 3.85
N ALA A 2 -19.77 7.35 3.98
CA ALA A 2 -19.43 5.99 3.47
C ALA A 2 -17.99 5.51 3.77
N CYS A 3 -16.98 6.37 3.97
CA CYS A 3 -15.58 5.91 4.02
C CYS A 3 -14.95 5.88 5.44
N ARG A 4 -15.50 6.61 6.42
CA ARG A 4 -14.97 6.59 7.80
C ARG A 4 -15.37 5.34 8.58
N ASP A 5 -16.57 4.82 8.36
CA ASP A 5 -17.14 3.73 9.17
C ASP A 5 -16.53 2.34 8.88
N LEU A 6 -15.84 2.15 7.75
CA LEU A 6 -15.20 0.87 7.39
C LEU A 6 -13.87 0.63 8.12
N LEU A 7 -13.20 1.69 8.59
CA LEU A 7 -11.88 1.59 9.23
C LEU A 7 -11.98 1.45 10.76
N GLU A 8 -13.09 1.84 11.37
CA GLU A 8 -13.28 1.80 12.83
C GLU A 8 -13.44 0.38 13.39
N GLY A 9 -13.79 -0.60 12.56
CA GLY A 9 -13.97 -2.01 12.96
C GLY A 9 -12.72 -2.89 12.79
N ILE A 10 -11.63 -2.37 12.23
CA ILE A 10 -10.39 -3.14 12.07
C ILE A 10 -9.68 -3.18 13.41
N VAL A 11 -9.91 -4.25 14.17
CA VAL A 11 -9.04 -4.63 15.29
C VAL A 11 -7.69 -4.99 14.67
N TRP A 12 -6.78 -4.02 14.61
CA TRP A 12 -5.38 -4.28 14.28
C TRP A 12 -4.87 -5.31 15.29
N GLU A 13 -4.64 -6.53 14.83
CA GLU A 13 -4.19 -7.59 15.71
C GLU A 13 -2.76 -7.27 16.14
N ASN A 14 -2.61 -6.67 17.33
CA ASN A 14 -1.32 -6.31 17.93
C ASN A 14 -0.51 -7.52 18.41
N ARG A 15 -0.81 -8.73 17.91
CA ARG A 15 -0.02 -9.91 18.21
C ARG A 15 1.27 -9.83 17.39
N PRO A 16 2.44 -9.84 18.03
CA PRO A 16 3.69 -9.92 17.28
C PRO A 16 3.66 -11.19 16.42
N PRO A 17 4.16 -11.13 15.18
CA PRO A 17 4.23 -12.31 14.33
C PRO A 17 5.08 -13.40 15.02
N PRO A 18 4.81 -14.68 14.74
CA PRO A 18 5.64 -15.77 15.27
C PRO A 18 7.12 -15.56 14.92
N SER A 19 8.03 -16.06 15.75
CA SER A 19 9.49 -15.83 15.63
C SER A 19 10.10 -16.30 14.29
N ASN A 20 9.42 -17.21 13.58
CA ASN A 20 9.83 -17.74 12.28
C ASN A 20 9.06 -17.14 11.10
N TRP A 21 8.27 -16.08 11.33
CA TRP A 21 7.47 -15.47 10.28
C TRP A 21 8.35 -14.82 9.22
N ARG A 22 7.93 -14.95 7.97
CA ARG A 22 8.52 -14.28 6.81
C ARG A 22 7.44 -13.96 5.77
N PRO A 23 7.60 -12.91 4.96
CA PRO A 23 6.68 -12.60 3.87
C PRO A 23 6.57 -13.80 2.92
N ARG A 24 5.33 -14.21 2.60
CA ARG A 24 5.07 -15.38 1.73
C ARG A 24 4.84 -15.02 0.25
N GLY A 25 4.98 -13.76 -0.11
CA GLY A 25 4.59 -13.27 -1.44
C GLY A 25 3.07 -13.32 -1.69
N LEU A 26 2.27 -13.28 -0.62
CA LEU A 26 0.82 -13.18 -0.73
C LEU A 26 0.46 -11.78 -1.23
N LEU A 27 -0.30 -11.71 -2.30
CA LEU A 27 -0.86 -10.48 -2.82
C LEU A 27 -1.89 -9.92 -1.83
N VAL A 28 -1.62 -8.76 -1.25
CA VAL A 28 -2.47 -8.12 -0.23
C VAL A 28 -3.34 -6.99 -0.78
N ALA A 29 -2.89 -6.33 -1.85
CA ALA A 29 -3.58 -5.17 -2.39
C ALA A 29 -3.29 -5.01 -3.89
N HIS A 30 -4.23 -4.37 -4.57
CA HIS A 30 -4.16 -3.94 -5.96
C HIS A 30 -4.40 -2.43 -5.98
N LEU A 31 -3.49 -1.67 -6.60
CA LEU A 31 -3.60 -0.22 -6.77
C LEU A 31 -3.85 0.08 -8.25
N HIS A 32 -4.99 0.68 -8.58
CA HIS A 32 -5.50 0.76 -9.96
C HIS A 32 -5.71 2.19 -10.47
N GLU A 33 -5.08 3.15 -9.81
CA GLU A 33 -5.28 4.57 -10.10
C GLU A 33 -4.47 5.05 -11.31
N HIS A 34 -3.36 4.37 -11.66
CA HIS A 34 -2.63 4.67 -12.88
C HIS A 34 -3.35 4.12 -14.12
N ARG A 35 -3.40 4.94 -15.18
CA ARG A 35 -4.03 4.59 -16.48
C ARG A 35 -3.02 4.22 -17.56
N GLY A 36 -1.74 4.20 -17.20
CA GLY A 36 -0.62 3.90 -18.07
C GLY A 36 0.39 2.99 -17.38
N PRO A 37 1.42 2.54 -18.13
CA PRO A 37 2.49 1.75 -17.56
C PRO A 37 3.26 2.54 -16.51
N ILE A 38 3.38 1.94 -15.31
CA ILE A 38 4.22 2.46 -14.23
C ILE A 38 5.69 2.22 -14.61
N ASN A 39 6.49 3.28 -14.55
CA ASN A 39 7.88 3.26 -15.00
C ASN A 39 8.89 3.41 -13.85
N ARG A 40 8.46 3.87 -12.67
CA ARG A 40 9.30 3.99 -11.47
C ARG A 40 8.47 3.99 -10.18
N LEU A 41 9.09 3.52 -9.10
CA LEU A 41 8.59 3.58 -7.73
C LEU A 41 9.73 4.04 -6.80
N ALA A 42 9.41 4.85 -5.79
CA ALA A 42 10.33 5.25 -4.73
C ALA A 42 9.62 5.17 -3.38
N VAL A 43 10.34 4.73 -2.32
CA VAL A 43 9.79 4.58 -0.97
C VAL A 43 10.38 5.65 -0.07
N CYS A 44 9.57 6.22 0.82
CA CYS A 44 10.06 7.14 1.84
C CYS A 44 11.00 6.42 2.82
N HIS A 45 11.96 7.16 3.37
CA HIS A 45 12.99 6.59 4.25
C HIS A 45 12.44 6.00 5.55
N ASP A 46 11.32 6.53 6.01
CA ASP A 46 10.58 6.10 7.20
C ASP A 46 9.56 4.99 6.90
N HIS A 47 9.46 4.53 5.64
CA HIS A 47 8.50 3.54 5.17
C HIS A 47 7.03 3.88 5.43
N SER A 48 6.70 5.16 5.65
CA SER A 48 5.32 5.59 5.88
C SER A 48 4.52 5.68 4.58
N LEU A 49 5.20 6.07 3.49
CA LEU A 49 4.61 6.33 2.19
C LEU A 49 5.52 5.85 1.05
N PHE A 50 4.95 5.71 -0.14
CA PHE A 50 5.70 5.51 -1.37
C PHE A 50 5.05 6.24 -2.54
N VAL A 51 5.84 6.49 -3.58
CA VAL A 51 5.43 7.21 -4.79
C VAL A 51 5.60 6.33 -6.00
N THR A 52 4.63 6.38 -6.91
CA THR A 52 4.69 5.78 -8.24
C THR A 52 4.59 6.86 -9.32
N CYS A 53 5.30 6.68 -10.44
CA CYS A 53 5.11 7.52 -11.63
C CYS A 53 4.89 6.67 -12.90
N SER A 54 4.11 7.22 -13.82
CA SER A 54 3.58 6.50 -14.97
C SER A 54 3.59 7.37 -16.23
N ASN A 55 3.46 6.73 -17.39
CA ASN A 55 3.34 7.42 -18.68
C ASN A 55 1.96 8.08 -18.88
N ASP A 56 1.03 7.93 -17.94
CA ASP A 56 -0.24 8.68 -17.89
C ASP A 56 -0.06 10.14 -17.46
N SER A 57 1.19 10.61 -17.33
CA SER A 57 1.55 11.95 -16.90
C SER A 57 1.16 12.27 -15.45
N GLN A 58 0.97 11.24 -14.61
CA GLN A 58 0.66 11.38 -13.19
C GLN A 58 1.73 10.77 -12.30
N VAL A 59 1.82 11.34 -11.10
CA VAL A 59 2.61 10.84 -9.97
C VAL A 59 1.65 10.65 -8.81
N GLN A 60 1.64 9.47 -8.19
CA GLN A 60 0.73 9.13 -7.10
C GLN A 60 1.50 8.82 -5.83
N LEU A 61 1.05 9.40 -4.71
CA LEU A 61 1.54 9.17 -3.37
C LEU A 61 0.58 8.23 -2.65
N TRP A 62 1.13 7.21 -2.02
CA TRP A 62 0.42 6.15 -1.32
C TRP A 62 0.91 6.04 0.11
#